data_AF-A0A956P9D3-F1
#
_entry.id   AF-A0A956P9D3-F1
#
_cell.length_a   1.000
_cell.length_b   1.000
_cell.length_c   1.000
_cell.angle_alpha   90.00
_cell.angle_beta   90.00
_cell.angle_gamma   90.00
#
_symmetry.space_group_name_H-M   'P 1'
#
loop_
_entity.id
_entity.type
_entity.pdbx_description
1 polymer ?
#
loop_
_entity_poly.entity_id
_entity_poly.type
_entity_poly.pdbx_seq_one_letter_code
_entity_poly.pdbx_strand_id
1 'polypeptide(L)'
;MRAEERLGYPVTERTRFRVRVEIHEDLSGTPRVDWVRGCRSLEEAQRGYIALREEAGYGASQFGFGSVFDEAGQLIATVSYNGRLWAPDPDGLVWRPGAEPVAEAPAMTPEQVDEVIRRLRAVTDPEPEAGGDTPEP
;
A
#
# COMPACT_ATOMS: atom_id res chain seq x y z
N MET A 1 -7.87 -7.46 18.50
CA MET A 1 -7.41 -6.05 18.55
C MET A 1 -6.91 -5.71 17.16
N ARG A 2 -7.43 -4.63 16.56
CA ARG A 2 -7.06 -4.20 15.21
C ARG A 2 -5.70 -3.49 15.21
N ALA A 3 -5.06 -3.43 14.05
CA ALA A 3 -3.74 -2.82 13.90
C ALA A 3 -3.75 -1.32 14.29
N GLU A 4 -4.82 -0.62 13.94
CA GLU A 4 -5.00 0.81 14.20
C GLU A 4 -5.10 1.10 15.70
N GLU A 5 -5.79 0.22 16.45
CA GLU A 5 -5.88 0.31 17.91
C GLU A 5 -4.52 0.11 18.57
N ARG A 6 -3.70 -0.83 18.06
CA ARG A 6 -2.34 -1.05 18.55
C ARG A 6 -1.41 0.13 18.29
N LEU A 7 -1.67 0.88 17.21
CA LEU A 7 -0.95 2.11 16.87
C LEU A 7 -1.53 3.35 17.55
N GLY A 8 -2.67 3.23 18.25
CA GLY A 8 -3.39 4.37 18.82
C GLY A 8 -3.91 5.35 17.76
N TYR A 9 -4.10 4.91 16.51
CA TYR A 9 -4.55 5.77 15.42
C TYR A 9 -6.09 5.77 15.31
N PRO A 10 -6.75 6.92 15.44
CA PRO A 10 -8.22 6.99 15.40
C PRO A 10 -8.73 6.80 13.97
N VAL A 11 -9.48 5.72 13.74
CA VAL A 11 -10.13 5.45 12.45
C VAL A 11 -11.60 5.87 12.50
N THR A 12 -12.03 6.57 11.47
CA THR A 12 -13.43 6.94 11.24
C THR A 12 -13.90 6.38 9.90
N GLU A 13 -15.20 6.49 9.60
CA GLU A 13 -15.75 6.08 8.30
C GLU A 13 -15.15 6.85 7.10
N ARG A 14 -14.59 8.03 7.36
CA ARG A 14 -13.96 8.88 6.34
C ARG A 14 -12.50 8.55 6.11
N THR A 15 -11.82 7.96 7.10
CA THR A 15 -10.40 7.66 7.03
C THR A 15 -10.08 6.83 5.79
N ARG A 16 -9.15 7.31 4.96
CA ARG A 16 -8.54 6.52 3.88
C ARG A 16 -7.04 6.42 4.08
N PHE A 17 -6.51 5.25 3.80
CA PHE A 17 -5.09 4.99 3.70
C PHE A 17 -4.70 4.78 2.25
N ARG A 18 -3.43 5.08 1.98
CA ARG A 18 -2.76 4.81 0.71
C ARG A 18 -1.42 4.15 0.97
N VAL A 19 -1.08 3.15 0.18
CA VAL A 19 0.19 2.44 0.28
C VAL A 19 1.04 2.81 -0.91
N ARG A 20 2.24 3.32 -0.66
CA ARG A 20 3.28 3.52 -1.67
C ARG A 20 4.19 2.31 -1.68
N VAL A 21 4.41 1.71 -2.84
CA VAL A 21 5.30 0.56 -2.98
C VAL A 21 6.34 0.87 -4.04
N GLU A 22 7.61 0.63 -3.71
CA GLU A 22 8.72 0.73 -4.66
C GLU A 22 9.01 -0.65 -5.23
N ILE A 23 9.02 -0.77 -6.55
CA ILE A 23 9.23 -2.01 -7.29
C ILE A 23 10.50 -1.84 -8.12
N HIS A 24 11.53 -2.61 -7.78
CA HIS A 24 12.82 -2.61 -8.44
C HIS A 24 12.86 -3.69 -9.53
N GLU A 25 12.41 -3.35 -10.73
CA GLU A 25 12.43 -4.27 -11.88
C GLU A 25 13.87 -4.63 -12.30
N ASP A 26 14.80 -3.68 -12.12
CA ASP A 26 16.25 -3.87 -12.24
C ASP A 26 16.93 -3.30 -10.98
N LEU A 27 17.82 -4.06 -10.35
CA LEU A 27 18.50 -3.66 -9.10
C LEU A 27 19.42 -2.44 -9.26
N SER A 28 19.78 -2.08 -10.50
CA SER A 28 20.58 -0.91 -10.85
C SER A 28 19.75 0.25 -11.41
N GLY A 29 18.45 0.05 -11.66
CA GLY A 29 17.54 1.03 -12.22
C GLY A 29 16.77 1.86 -11.18
N THR A 30 16.10 2.91 -11.66
CA THR A 30 15.14 3.67 -10.85
C THR A 30 13.92 2.78 -10.57
N PRO A 31 13.50 2.61 -9.31
CA PRO A 31 12.31 1.82 -9.00
C PRO A 31 11.06 2.44 -9.57
N ARG A 32 10.15 1.59 -10.07
CA ARG A 32 8.77 1.99 -10.35
C ARG A 32 8.05 2.20 -9.01
N VAL A 33 7.25 3.24 -8.90
CA VAL A 33 6.45 3.51 -7.70
C VAL A 33 4.99 3.26 -8.03
N ASP A 34 4.40 2.29 -7.33
CA ASP A 34 2.96 2.02 -7.41
C ASP A 34 2.23 2.45 -6.14
N TRP A 35 0.96 2.79 -6.30
CA TRP A 35 0.12 3.28 -5.23
C TRP A 35 -1.18 2.49 -5.13
N VAL A 36 -1.39 1.89 -3.95
CA VAL A 36 -2.69 1.36 -3.53
C VAL A 36 -3.44 2.49 -2.84
N ARG A 37 -4.66 2.83 -3.25
CA ARG A 37 -5.41 3.97 -2.70
C ARG A 37 -6.79 3.56 -2.21
N GLY A 38 -7.35 4.37 -1.31
CA GLY A 38 -8.73 4.23 -0.85
C GLY A 38 -8.97 3.06 0.11
N CYS A 39 -7.91 2.59 0.78
CA CYS A 39 -8.00 1.56 1.81
C CYS A 39 -8.71 2.13 3.05
N ARG A 40 -9.71 1.44 3.57
CA ARG A 40 -10.50 1.89 4.74
C ARG A 40 -9.93 1.39 6.07
N SER A 41 -8.92 0.54 6.01
CA SER A 41 -8.23 -0.03 7.16
C SER A 41 -6.78 -0.34 6.81
N LEU A 42 -5.94 -0.52 7.83
CA LEU A 42 -4.57 -0.99 7.65
C LEU A 42 -4.53 -2.42 7.12
N GLU A 43 -5.52 -3.24 7.45
CA GLU A 43 -5.64 -4.58 6.87
C GLU A 43 -5.94 -4.51 5.35
N GLU A 44 -6.82 -3.60 4.90
CA GLU A 44 -7.01 -3.38 3.45
C GLU A 44 -5.74 -2.87 2.77
N ALA A 45 -4.94 -2.05 3.46
CA ALA A 45 -3.62 -1.63 2.98
C ALA A 45 -2.65 -2.82 2.84
N GLN A 46 -2.60 -3.73 3.83
CA GLN A 46 -1.80 -4.96 3.73
C GLN A 46 -2.26 -5.84 2.57
N ARG A 47 -3.58 -6.03 2.39
CA ARG A 47 -4.14 -6.81 1.27
C ARG A 47 -3.78 -6.19 -0.08
N GLY A 48 -3.86 -4.87 -0.20
CA GLY A 48 -3.45 -4.15 -1.40
C GLY A 48 -1.97 -4.36 -1.73
N TYR A 49 -1.09 -4.29 -0.72
CA TYR A 49 0.33 -4.59 -0.89
C TYR A 49 0.58 -6.03 -1.35
N ILE A 50 -0.07 -7.01 -0.70
CA ILE A 50 0.07 -8.43 -1.06
C ILE A 50 -0.39 -8.65 -2.49
N ALA A 51 -1.57 -8.13 -2.85
CA ALA A 51 -2.12 -8.29 -4.19
C ALA A 51 -1.21 -7.67 -5.27
N LEU A 52 -0.66 -6.48 -5.01
CA LEU A 52 0.29 -5.83 -5.91
C LEU A 52 1.57 -6.65 -6.08
N ARG A 53 2.06 -7.27 -5.00
CA ARG A 53 3.23 -8.15 -5.04
C ARG A 53 2.98 -9.39 -5.90
N GLU A 54 1.85 -10.05 -5.70
CA GLU A 54 1.45 -11.23 -6.48
C GLU A 54 1.29 -10.87 -7.97
N GLU A 55 0.67 -9.72 -8.28
CA GLU A 55 0.51 -9.22 -9.65
C GLU A 55 1.85 -8.93 -10.33
N ALA A 56 2.78 -8.32 -9.59
CA ALA A 56 4.08 -7.95 -10.13
C ALA A 56 4.92 -9.18 -10.51
N GLY A 57 4.67 -10.34 -9.88
CA GLY A 57 5.33 -11.62 -10.22
C GLY A 57 6.85 -11.63 -9.98
N TYR A 58 7.41 -10.56 -9.43
CA TYR A 58 8.83 -10.41 -9.15
C TYR A 58 9.21 -11.17 -7.88
N GLY A 59 10.41 -11.76 -7.88
CA GLY A 59 10.95 -12.45 -6.70
C GLY A 59 11.04 -11.50 -5.50
N ALA A 60 11.00 -12.05 -4.27
CA ALA A 60 10.95 -11.28 -3.02
C ALA A 60 12.05 -10.20 -2.86
N SER A 61 13.14 -10.28 -3.62
CA SER A 61 14.26 -9.32 -3.58
C SER A 61 14.07 -8.07 -4.45
N GLN A 62 13.09 -8.06 -5.36
CA GLN A 62 12.81 -6.95 -6.27
C GLN A 62 11.59 -6.11 -5.84
N PHE A 63 10.78 -6.64 -4.93
CA PHE A 63 9.61 -5.96 -4.40
C PHE A 63 9.96 -5.27 -3.09
N GLY A 64 9.90 -3.93 -3.09
CA GLY A 64 10.25 -3.11 -1.93
C GLY A 64 9.20 -3.13 -0.83
N PHE A 65 9.42 -2.29 0.17
CA PHE A 65 8.51 -2.11 1.30
C PHE A 65 7.33 -1.22 0.92
N GLY A 66 6.18 -1.46 1.55
CA GLY A 66 4.98 -0.66 1.36
C GLY A 66 4.83 0.39 2.44
N SER A 67 5.03 1.66 2.15
CA SER A 67 4.80 2.73 3.13
C SER A 67 3.32 3.12 3.14
N VAL A 68 2.67 3.02 4.30
CA VAL A 68 1.24 3.34 4.48
C VAL A 68 1.09 4.75 5.00
N PHE A 69 0.42 5.59 4.22
CA PHE A 69 0.12 6.97 4.58
C PHE A 69 -1.38 7.16 4.76
N ASP A 70 -1.76 8.16 5.55
CA ASP A 70 -3.12 8.68 5.55
C ASP A 70 -3.35 9.71 4.43
N GLU A 71 -4.55 10.28 4.39
CA GLU A 71 -4.95 11.34 3.46
C GLU A 71 -4.16 12.64 3.62
N ALA A 72 -3.74 12.95 4.85
CA ALA A 72 -2.89 14.11 5.13
C ALA A 72 -1.42 13.89 4.70
N GLY A 73 -1.05 12.64 4.36
CA GLY A 73 0.32 12.28 4.00
C GLY A 73 1.20 11.93 5.19
N GLN A 74 0.63 11.74 6.38
CA GLN A 74 1.34 11.24 7.53
C GLN A 74 1.65 9.75 7.33
N LEU A 75 2.90 9.34 7.58
CA LEU A 75 3.27 7.93 7.61
C LEU A 75 2.66 7.28 8.85
N ILE A 76 1.80 6.28 8.63
CA ILE A 76 1.08 5.58 9.70
C ILE A 76 1.72 4.24 10.01
N ALA A 77 2.24 3.54 9.02
CA ALA A 77 2.83 2.21 9.19
C ALA A 77 3.66 1.84 7.96
N THR A 78 4.40 0.73 8.07
CA THR A 78 5.10 0.14 6.93
C THR A 78 4.72 -1.33 6.79
N VAL A 79 4.50 -1.79 5.56
CA VAL A 79 4.26 -3.18 5.20
C VAL A 79 5.55 -3.78 4.66
N SER A 80 5.99 -4.89 5.25
CA SER A 80 7.21 -5.60 4.88
C SER A 80 7.12 -7.07 5.26
N TYR A 81 8.06 -7.91 4.82
CA TYR A 81 8.10 -9.35 5.10
C TYR A 81 6.77 -10.07 4.80
N ASN A 82 6.50 -10.30 3.52
CA ASN A 82 5.29 -10.99 3.03
C ASN A 82 3.95 -10.36 3.46
N GLY A 83 3.93 -9.04 3.72
CA GLY A 83 2.69 -8.33 4.06
C GLY A 83 2.48 -8.06 5.55
N ARG A 84 3.46 -8.32 6.42
CA ARG A 84 3.40 -7.94 7.84
C ARG A 84 3.45 -6.43 7.99
N LEU A 85 2.70 -5.93 8.96
CA LEU A 85 2.60 -4.51 9.27
C LEU A 85 3.50 -4.16 10.46
N TRP A 86 4.26 -3.09 10.31
CA TRP A 86 5.20 -2.57 11.29
C TRP A 86 4.81 -1.15 11.68
N ALA A 87 5.10 -0.79 12.93
CA ALA A 87 4.89 0.56 13.41
C ALA A 87 5.74 1.55 12.60
N PRO A 88 5.29 2.81 12.45
CA PRO A 88 6.06 3.81 11.73
C PRO A 88 7.32 4.09 12.56
N ASP A 89 8.47 3.89 11.93
CA ASP A 89 9.73 4.09 12.59
C ASP A 89 10.21 5.53 12.39
N PRO A 90 10.50 6.27 13.48
CA PRO A 90 10.90 7.67 13.38
C PRO A 90 12.26 7.86 12.68
N ASP A 91 13.09 6.83 12.65
CA ASP A 91 14.39 6.82 11.98
C ASP A 91 14.31 6.24 10.55
N GLY A 92 13.08 5.95 10.06
CA GLY A 92 12.82 5.41 8.72
C GLY A 92 13.16 3.92 8.56
N LEU A 93 13.50 3.22 9.65
CA LEU A 93 13.82 1.79 9.61
C LEU A 93 12.54 0.95 9.62
N VAL A 94 12.30 0.20 8.54
CA VAL A 94 11.10 -0.64 8.41
C VAL A 94 11.04 -1.79 9.45
N TRP A 95 12.19 -2.16 10.01
CA TRP A 95 12.32 -3.22 10.99
C TRP A 95 13.52 -2.98 11.92
N ARG A 96 13.38 -3.32 13.20
CA ARG A 96 14.49 -3.37 14.17
C ARG A 96 14.61 -4.77 14.78
N PRO A 97 15.82 -5.24 15.10
CA PRO A 97 16.01 -6.49 15.84
C PRO A 97 15.20 -6.49 17.15
N GLY A 98 14.31 -7.46 17.32
CA GLY A 98 13.44 -7.58 18.50
C GLY A 98 12.14 -6.78 18.44
N ALA A 99 11.90 -6.00 17.39
CA ALA A 99 10.59 -5.40 17.16
C ALA A 99 9.58 -6.46 16.73
N GLU A 100 8.37 -6.41 17.31
CA GLU A 100 7.25 -7.25 16.91
C GLU A 100 6.37 -6.52 15.88
N PRO A 101 5.82 -7.23 14.89
CA PRO A 101 4.88 -6.63 13.96
C PRO A 101 3.61 -6.19 14.69
N VAL A 102 3.06 -5.07 14.23
CA VAL A 102 1.77 -4.55 14.69
C VAL A 102 0.65 -5.50 14.27
N ALA A 103 0.77 -6.08 13.08
CA ALA A 103 -0.14 -7.10 12.57
C ALA A 103 0.61 -8.08 11.65
N GLU A 104 0.22 -9.36 11.72
CA GLU A 104 0.66 -10.37 10.76
C GLU A 104 0.06 -10.10 9.38
N ALA A 105 0.64 -10.73 8.35
CA ALA A 105 0.09 -10.67 7.00
C ALA A 105 -1.31 -11.32 6.96
N PRO A 106 -2.34 -10.65 6.41
CA PRO A 106 -3.65 -11.26 6.26
C PRO A 106 -3.58 -12.44 5.29
N ALA A 107 -4.19 -13.56 5.66
CA ALA A 107 -4.36 -14.68 4.74
C ALA A 107 -5.28 -14.25 3.60
N MET A 108 -4.81 -14.41 2.37
CA MET A 108 -5.58 -14.16 1.16
C MET A 108 -5.61 -15.40 0.29
N THR A 109 -6.80 -15.72 -0.19
CA THR A 109 -7.01 -16.70 -1.26
C THR A 109 -6.68 -16.07 -2.62
N PRO A 110 -6.33 -16.86 -3.65
CA PRO A 110 -6.09 -16.34 -5.00
C PRO A 110 -7.25 -15.47 -5.52
N GLU A 111 -8.49 -15.87 -5.27
CA GLU A 111 -9.69 -15.13 -5.70
C GLU A 111 -9.79 -13.76 -5.03
N GLN A 112 -9.38 -13.66 -3.76
CA GLN A 112 -9.33 -12.38 -3.04
C GLN A 112 -8.21 -11.48 -3.58
N VAL A 113 -7.08 -12.06 -3.99
CA VAL A 113 -5.99 -11.32 -4.63
C VAL A 113 -6.48 -10.73 -5.96
N ASP A 114 -7.08 -11.55 -6.82
CA ASP A 114 -7.64 -11.10 -8.11
C ASP A 114 -8.67 -9.99 -7.95
N GLU A 115 -9.57 -10.10 -6.96
CA GLU A 115 -10.57 -9.06 -6.71
C GLU A 115 -9.93 -7.74 -6.27
N VAL A 116 -8.90 -7.80 -5.43
CA VAL A 116 -8.15 -6.60 -5.02
C VAL A 116 -7.42 -5.99 -6.21
N ILE A 117 -6.74 -6.79 -7.03
CA ILE A 117 -6.07 -6.33 -8.26
C ILE A 117 -7.07 -5.62 -9.18
N ARG A 118 -8.23 -6.25 -9.42
CA ARG A 118 -9.29 -5.68 -10.26
C ARG A 118 -9.77 -4.33 -9.72
N ARG A 119 -9.98 -4.22 -8.41
CA ARG A 119 -10.36 -2.97 -7.77
C ARG A 119 -9.26 -1.92 -7.87
N LEU A 120 -7.99 -2.29 -7.72
CA LEU A 120 -6.87 -1.37 -7.84
C LEU A 120 -6.79 -0.77 -9.23
N ARG A 121 -6.87 -1.60 -10.28
CA ARG A 121 -6.88 -1.14 -11.67
C ARG A 121 -8.04 -0.18 -11.97
N ALA A 122 -9.23 -0.46 -11.45
CA ALA A 122 -10.39 0.42 -11.62
C ALA A 122 -10.24 1.80 -10.96
N VAL A 123 -9.29 1.96 -10.02
CA VAL A 123 -9.01 3.24 -9.34
C VAL A 123 -7.81 3.97 -9.98
N THR A 124 -6.93 3.26 -10.70
CA THR A 124 -5.73 3.83 -11.34
C THR A 124 -5.99 4.39 -12.74
N ASP A 125 -7.13 4.08 -13.37
CA ASP A 125 -7.63 4.79 -14.56
C ASP A 125 -8.28 6.11 -14.11
N PRO A 126 -7.63 7.29 -14.25
CA PRO A 126 -8.41 8.51 -14.37
C PRO A 126 -9.23 8.37 -15.65
N GLU A 127 -10.53 8.65 -15.61
CA GLU A 127 -11.25 9.01 -16.84
C GLU A 127 -10.34 9.98 -17.63
N PRO A 128 -10.15 9.80 -18.94
CA PRO A 128 -9.46 10.80 -19.73
C PRO A 128 -10.23 12.09 -19.53
N GLU A 129 -9.60 13.09 -18.92
CA GLU A 129 -10.20 14.41 -18.79
C GLU A 129 -10.65 14.82 -20.19
N ALA A 130 -11.97 14.77 -20.41
CA ALA A 130 -12.57 15.17 -21.66
C ALA A 130 -12.18 16.63 -21.84
N GLY A 131 -11.21 16.84 -22.74
CA GLY A 131 -10.62 18.13 -23.04
C GLY A 131 -11.72 19.17 -23.14
N GLY A 132 -11.71 20.10 -22.19
CA GLY A 132 -12.56 21.26 -22.19
C GLY A 132 -12.39 21.99 -23.51
N ASP A 133 -13.50 22.04 -24.23
CA ASP A 133 -13.74 22.87 -25.39
C ASP A 133 -13.40 24.34 -25.06
N THR A 134 -12.31 24.85 -25.65
CA THR A 134 -12.10 26.29 -25.78
C THR A 134 -11.59 26.60 -27.18
N PRO A 135 -12.47 26.93 -28.15
CA PRO A 135 -12.10 27.76 -29.26
C PRO A 135 -12.16 29.23 -28.81
N GLU A 136 -11.01 29.89 -28.75
CA GLU A 136 -10.86 31.34 -28.65
C GLU A 136 -9.97 31.82 -29.82
N PRO A 137 -10.13 33.06 -30.29
CA PRO A 137 -11.35 33.73 -30.76
C PRO A 137 -11.40 33.88 -32.30
#